data_AF-A0AAU9LIZ2-F1
#
_entry.id   AF-A0AAU9LIZ2-F1
#
_cell.length_a   1.000
_cell.length_b   1.000
_cell.length_c   1.000
_cell.angle_alpha   90.00
_cell.angle_beta   90.00
_cell.angle_gamma   90.00
#
_symmetry.space_group_name_H-M   'P 1'
#
loop_
_entity.id
_entity.type
_entity.pdbx_description
1 polymer ?
#
loop_
_entity_poly.entity_id
_entity_poly.type
_entity_poly.pdbx_seq_one_letter_code
_entity_poly.pdbx_strand_id
1 'polypeptide(L)'
;MLTYQSNILGITEEQLFALLSHMIADILVACFTNIPRVITMKCHESAIEKREDSVEAAAKLLGRTTEIIKRLEMHELPSIDQEKMAFIDEWRLHLQHIP
;
A
#
# COMPACT_ATOMS: atom_id res chain seq x y z
N MET A 1 -45.55 -3.78 -5.79
CA MET A 1 -44.49 -3.14 -6.61
C MET A 1 -43.58 -2.40 -5.64
N LEU A 2 -42.51 -3.05 -5.18
CA LEU A 2 -41.55 -2.45 -4.26
C LEU A 2 -40.56 -1.64 -5.09
N THR A 3 -40.66 -0.33 -5.02
CA THR A 3 -39.69 0.59 -5.62
C THR A 3 -38.38 0.44 -4.86
N TYR A 4 -37.38 -0.17 -5.50
CA TYR A 4 -35.99 -0.14 -5.07
C TYR A 4 -35.52 1.32 -5.16
N GLN A 5 -35.70 2.07 -4.07
CA GLN A 5 -35.07 3.38 -3.91
C GLN A 5 -33.58 3.13 -3.71
N SER A 6 -32.86 3.14 -4.83
CA SER A 6 -31.41 3.21 -4.82
C SER A 6 -31.03 4.56 -4.23
N ASN A 7 -30.66 4.60 -2.95
CA ASN A 7 -30.02 5.74 -2.30
C ASN A 7 -28.58 5.90 -2.83
N ILE A 8 -28.39 5.95 -4.15
CA ILE A 8 -27.13 6.41 -4.71
C ILE A 8 -27.18 7.93 -4.59
N LEU A 9 -26.64 8.42 -3.47
CA LEU A 9 -26.22 9.80 -3.31
C LEU A 9 -25.58 10.23 -4.64
N GLY A 10 -26.01 11.35 -5.22
CA GLY A 10 -25.49 11.85 -6.50
C GLY A 10 -24.02 12.23 -6.38
N ILE A 11 -23.14 11.23 -6.48
CA ILE A 11 -21.70 11.39 -6.51
C ILE A 11 -21.35 11.94 -7.90
N THR A 12 -20.63 13.05 -7.95
CA THR A 12 -20.17 13.62 -9.22
C THR A 12 -19.06 12.74 -9.81
N GLU A 13 -18.83 12.83 -11.13
CA GLU A 13 -17.77 12.07 -11.79
C GLU A 13 -16.39 12.35 -11.15
N GLU A 14 -16.14 13.58 -10.73
CA GLU A 14 -14.91 13.98 -10.05
C GLU A 14 -14.77 13.32 -8.67
N GLN A 15 -15.87 13.25 -7.91
CA GLN A 15 -15.88 12.58 -6.60
C GLN A 15 -15.68 11.07 -6.75
N LEU A 16 -16.31 10.45 -7.76
CA LEU A 16 -16.11 9.04 -8.07
C LEU A 16 -14.66 8.76 -8.48
N PHE A 17 -14.08 9.61 -9.34
CA PHE A 17 -12.69 9.51 -9.76
C PHE A 17 -11.72 9.67 -8.59
N ALA A 18 -11.99 10.61 -7.67
CA ALA A 18 -11.18 10.83 -6.48
C ALA A 18 -11.22 9.61 -5.54
N LEU A 19 -12.42 9.05 -5.30
CA LEU A 19 -12.60 7.85 -4.48
C LEU A 19 -11.89 6.64 -5.08
N LEU A 20 -11.99 6.44 -6.41
CA LEU A 20 -11.29 5.37 -7.11
C LEU A 20 -9.77 5.56 -7.02
N SER A 21 -9.29 6.79 -7.23
CA SER A 21 -7.86 7.11 -7.15
C SER A 21 -7.31 6.86 -5.74
N HIS A 22 -8.07 7.23 -4.71
CA HIS A 22 -7.70 6.98 -3.32
C HIS A 22 -7.65 5.48 -3.00
N MET A 23 -8.66 4.71 -3.42
CA MET A 23 -8.66 3.26 -3.22
C MET A 23 -7.48 2.57 -3.91
N ILE A 24 -7.12 3.01 -5.12
CA ILE A 24 -5.95 2.49 -5.84
C ILE A 24 -4.66 2.86 -5.10
N ALA A 25 -4.54 4.11 -4.65
CA ALA A 25 -3.39 4.57 -3.88
C ALA A 25 -3.22 3.77 -2.58
N ASP A 26 -4.30 3.55 -1.84
CA ASP A 26 -4.30 2.75 -0.60
C ASP A 26 -3.78 1.32 -0.86
N ILE A 27 -4.26 0.67 -1.92
CA ILE A 27 -3.83 -0.69 -2.30
C ILE A 27 -2.34 -0.69 -2.62
N LEU A 28 -1.87 0.28 -3.41
CA LEU A 28 -0.46 0.38 -3.78
C LEU A 28 0.43 0.61 -2.56
N VAL A 29 0.04 1.50 -1.65
CA VAL A 29 0.77 1.76 -0.39
C VAL A 29 0.83 0.51 0.49
N ALA A 30 -0.28 -0.21 0.65
CA ALA A 30 -0.32 -1.46 1.40
C ALA A 30 0.58 -2.54 0.75
N CYS A 31 0.61 -2.64 -0.58
CA CYS A 31 1.53 -3.54 -1.26
C CYS A 31 2.99 -3.14 -1.06
N PHE A 32 3.33 -1.85 -1.17
CA PHE A 32 4.70 -1.37 -1.05
C PHE A 32 5.26 -1.48 0.36
N THR A 33 4.46 -1.23 1.38
CA THR A 33 4.86 -1.42 2.79
C THR A 33 5.12 -2.88 3.14
N ASN A 34 4.51 -3.83 2.43
CA ASN A 34 4.77 -5.26 2.59
C ASN A 34 6.04 -5.76 1.88
N ILE A 35 6.64 -4.97 0.97
CA ILE A 35 7.83 -5.38 0.21
C ILE A 35 9.02 -5.74 1.11
N PRO A 36 9.43 -4.93 2.11
CA PRO A 36 10.55 -5.28 2.98
C PRO A 36 10.37 -6.62 3.70
N ARG A 37 9.15 -6.92 4.15
CA ARG A 37 8.81 -8.19 4.79
C ARG A 37 8.92 -9.36 3.82
N VAL A 38 8.37 -9.21 2.61
CA VAL A 38 8.46 -10.24 1.56
C VAL A 38 9.91 -10.48 1.16
N ILE A 39 10.71 -9.42 1.01
CA ILE A 39 12.16 -9.50 0.74
C ILE A 39 12.85 -10.29 1.86
N THR A 40 12.62 -9.93 3.14
CA THR A 40 13.19 -10.64 4.29
C THR A 40 12.81 -12.12 4.28
N MET A 41 11.53 -12.45 4.08
CA MET A 41 11.08 -13.85 4.01
C MET A 41 11.75 -14.62 2.87
N LYS A 42 11.91 -14.00 1.70
CA LYS A 42 12.56 -14.62 0.55
C LYS A 42 14.08 -14.75 0.72
N CYS A 43 14.72 -13.78 1.37
CA CYS A 43 16.15 -13.81 1.70
C CYS A 43 16.51 -14.82 2.81
N HIS A 44 15.55 -15.17 3.67
CA HIS A 44 15.65 -16.22 4.68
C HIS A 44 15.28 -17.61 4.16
N GLU A 45 14.98 -17.77 2.87
CA GLU A 45 14.66 -19.07 2.28
C GLU A 45 15.93 -19.95 2.23
N SER A 46 15.86 -21.14 2.84
CA SER A 46 17.03 -21.97 3.19
C SER A 46 17.70 -22.70 2.03
N ALA A 47 17.10 -22.67 0.84
CA ALA A 47 17.67 -23.25 -0.37
C ALA A 47 18.52 -22.18 -1.06
N ILE A 48 19.83 -22.43 -1.17
CA ILE A 48 20.84 -21.48 -1.70
C ILE A 48 20.46 -20.96 -3.09
N GLU A 49 19.92 -21.81 -3.97
CA GLU A 49 19.43 -21.42 -5.31
C GLU A 49 18.26 -20.41 -5.25
N LYS A 50 17.30 -20.62 -4.33
CA LYS A 50 16.17 -19.67 -4.14
C LYS A 50 16.61 -18.34 -3.55
N ARG A 51 17.73 -18.32 -2.83
CA ARG A 51 18.26 -17.11 -2.18
C ARG A 51 18.87 -16.15 -3.20
N GLU A 52 19.55 -16.66 -4.22
CA GLU A 52 20.14 -15.83 -5.28
C GLU A 52 19.05 -15.18 -6.14
N ASP A 53 18.07 -15.95 -6.62
CA ASP A 53 16.90 -15.44 -7.35
C ASP A 53 16.08 -14.44 -6.52
N SER A 54 15.91 -14.72 -5.22
CA SER A 54 15.26 -13.81 -4.28
C SER A 54 16.00 -12.48 -4.14
N VAL A 55 17.31 -12.53 -3.93
CA VAL A 55 18.15 -11.33 -3.74
C VAL A 55 18.18 -10.51 -5.03
N GLU A 56 18.26 -11.15 -6.19
CA GLU A 56 18.18 -10.46 -7.48
C GLU A 56 16.81 -9.78 -7.68
N ALA A 57 15.72 -10.48 -7.37
CA ALA A 57 14.37 -9.91 -7.45
C ALA A 57 14.20 -8.71 -6.49
N ALA A 58 14.70 -8.81 -5.27
CA ALA A 58 14.68 -7.74 -4.27
C ALA A 58 15.49 -6.52 -4.74
N ALA A 59 16.69 -6.72 -5.29
CA ALA A 59 17.53 -5.65 -5.81
C ALA A 59 16.90 -4.95 -7.02
N LYS A 60 16.30 -5.70 -7.95
CA LYS A 60 15.55 -5.14 -9.08
C LYS A 60 14.34 -4.33 -8.62
N LEU A 61 13.62 -4.83 -7.63
CA LEU A 61 12.45 -4.16 -7.06
C LEU A 61 12.88 -2.85 -6.40
N LEU A 62 13.89 -2.88 -5.52
CA LEU A 62 14.50 -1.71 -4.89
C LEU A 62 14.95 -0.67 -5.92
N GLY A 63 15.67 -1.09 -6.96
CA GLY A 63 16.11 -0.22 -8.05
C GLY A 63 14.94 0.47 -8.74
N ARG A 64 13.87 -0.28 -9.04
CA ARG A 64 12.64 0.26 -9.66
C ARG A 64 11.86 1.19 -8.73
N THR A 65 11.90 0.97 -7.42
CA THR A 65 11.14 1.75 -6.43
C THR A 65 11.97 2.85 -5.76
N THR A 66 13.24 3.05 -6.14
CA THR A 66 14.14 3.99 -5.43
C THR A 66 13.63 5.43 -5.44
N GLU A 67 13.07 5.91 -6.55
CA GLU A 67 12.49 7.26 -6.60
C GLU A 67 11.21 7.39 -5.76
N ILE A 68 10.43 6.31 -5.64
CA ILE A 68 9.22 6.29 -4.81
C ILE A 68 9.63 6.34 -3.33
N ILE A 69 10.61 5.53 -2.92
CA ILE A 69 11.15 5.52 -1.55
C ILE A 69 11.71 6.90 -1.19
N LYS A 70 12.52 7.51 -2.05
CA LYS A 70 13.07 8.87 -1.81
C LYS A 70 11.98 9.91 -1.61
N ARG A 71 10.89 9.84 -2.36
CA ARG A 71 9.74 10.76 -2.21
C ARG A 71 8.95 10.49 -0.92
N LEU A 72 8.83 9.22 -0.52
CA LEU A 72 8.17 8.83 0.73
C LEU A 72 9.00 9.22 1.96
N GLU A 73 10.32 9.08 1.92
CA GLU A 73 11.25 9.51 2.99
C GLU A 73 11.27 11.03 3.19
N MET A 74 10.88 11.80 2.17
CA MET A 74 10.71 13.25 2.28
C MET A 74 9.44 13.67 3.03
N HIS A 75 8.55 12.74 3.38
CA HIS A 75 7.34 13.02 4.15
C HIS A 75 7.43 12.33 5.50
N GLU A 76 7.07 13.05 6.57
CA GLU A 76 6.96 12.44 7.89
C GLU A 76 5.87 11.36 7.83
N LEU A 77 6.28 10.11 8.02
CA LEU A 77 5.35 9.00 8.11
C LEU A 77 4.53 9.16 9.40
N PRO A 78 3.23 8.82 9.37
CA PRO A 78 2.41 8.83 10.57
C PRO A 78 2.96 7.86 11.60
N SER A 79 2.79 8.19 12.88
CA SER A 79 3.24 7.37 14.02
C SER A 79 2.33 6.13 14.21
N ILE A 80 2.31 5.26 13.19
CA ILE A 80 1.66 3.96 13.20
C ILE A 80 2.73 2.91 13.46
N ASP A 81 2.42 1.91 14.28
CA ASP A 81 3.32 0.79 14.54
C ASP A 81 3.74 0.10 13.22
N GLN A 82 5.03 -0.26 13.11
CA GLN A 82 5.61 -0.74 11.86
C GLN A 82 5.01 -2.07 11.38
N GLU A 83 4.57 -2.96 12.28
CA GLU A 83 3.86 -4.18 11.90
C GLU A 83 2.44 -3.89 11.41
N LYS A 84 1.84 -2.82 11.93
CA LYS A 84 0.49 -2.38 11.56
C LYS A 84 0.43 -1.62 10.24
N MET A 85 1.52 -0.93 9.86
CA MET A 85 1.62 -0.22 8.57
C MET A 85 1.45 -1.13 7.34
N ALA A 86 1.58 -2.45 7.50
CA ALA A 86 1.32 -3.45 6.46
C ALA A 86 -0.16 -3.62 6.10
N PHE A 87 -1.08 -3.15 6.96
CA PHE A 87 -2.52 -3.34 6.82
C PHE A 87 -3.22 -2.04 6.44
N ILE A 88 -3.93 -2.05 5.31
CA ILE A 88 -4.67 -0.90 4.77
C ILE A 88 -5.69 -0.32 5.76
N ASP A 89 -6.28 -1.17 6.60
CA ASP A 89 -7.30 -0.75 7.57
C ASP A 89 -6.71 0.15 8.67
N GLU A 90 -5.44 -0.06 9.05
CA GLU A 90 -4.74 0.76 10.05
C GLU A 90 -4.46 2.17 9.51
N TRP A 91 -4.12 2.29 8.22
CA TRP A 91 -3.98 3.59 7.54
C TRP A 91 -5.31 4.35 7.47
N ARG A 92 -6.40 3.65 7.13
CA ARG A 92 -7.74 4.24 7.08
C ARG A 92 -8.21 4.75 8.43
N LEU A 93 -7.96 3.98 9.50
CA LEU A 93 -8.25 4.40 10.87
C LEU A 93 -7.44 5.64 11.27
N HIS A 94 -6.15 5.69 10.93
CA HIS A 94 -5.31 6.83 11.25
C HIS A 94 -5.75 8.12 10.53
N LEU A 95 -6.01 8.03 9.22
CA LEU A 95 -6.40 9.18 8.40
C LEU A 95 -7.80 9.73 8.73
N GLN A 96 -8.67 8.93 9.37
CA GLN A 96 -9.96 9.40 9.90
C GLN A 96 -9.84 10.29 11.14
N HIS A 97 -8.68 10.29 11.81
CA HIS A 97 -8.44 11.05 13.05
C HIS A 97 -7.51 12.26 12.87
N ILE A 98 -7.06 12.53 11.65
CA ILE A 98 -6.34 13.76 11.32
C ILE A 98 -7.39 14.85 11.09
N PRO A 99 -7.36 15.98 11.85
CA PRO A 99 -8.34 17.06 11.72
C PRO A 99 -8.27 17.79 10.37
#